data_AF-A0A7Y6IEU3-F1
#
_entry.id   AF-A0A7Y6IEU3-F1
#
_cell.length_a   1.000
_cell.length_b   1.000
_cell.length_c   1.000
_cell.angle_alpha   90.00
_cell.angle_beta   90.00
_cell.angle_gamma   90.00
#
_symmetry.space_group_name_H-M   'P 1'
#
loop_
_entity.id
_entity.type
_entity.pdbx_description
1 polymer ?
#
loop_
_entity_poly.entity_id
_entity_poly.type
_entity_poly.pdbx_seq_one_letter_code
_entity_poly.pdbx_strand_id
1 'polypeptide(L)'
;MNKTLTLAAVSLLSAATLYAPSAHAAPAATGTGCPTPSKAEIKRSYDSKSDKPAKGADALRGVHVGYIPKGFTHGQLVAQKHDGVTEYGYQWTDDRGDTDLKRRFLWVRVVCWPGARDLADLKKLPVTLGTFTGGAKTKKIGGHQVLTKLGDGALGAGRFAGWVEREGVVVTVMAGQPLVGDLGRIVGGIKLP
;
A
#
# COMPACT_ATOMS: atom_id res chain seq x y z
N MET A 1 25.30 10.30 -77.43
CA MET A 1 24.45 9.35 -76.70
C MET A 1 24.87 9.36 -75.25
N ASN A 2 24.08 10.05 -74.42
CA ASN A 2 24.21 10.05 -72.96
C ASN A 2 23.51 8.80 -72.39
N LYS A 3 24.01 8.23 -71.29
CA LYS A 3 23.31 8.32 -70.00
C LYS A 3 24.05 7.61 -68.87
N THR A 4 24.33 8.43 -67.88
CA THR A 4 24.84 8.20 -66.54
C THR A 4 23.94 7.29 -65.71
N LEU A 5 24.56 6.53 -64.81
CA LEU A 5 23.93 5.82 -63.69
C LEU A 5 23.18 6.80 -62.76
N THR A 6 22.05 6.36 -62.19
CA THR A 6 21.51 6.93 -60.95
C THR A 6 20.74 5.86 -60.18
N LEU A 7 21.24 5.48 -59.00
CA LEU A 7 20.53 4.66 -58.02
C LEU A 7 19.47 5.51 -57.33
N ALA A 8 18.23 5.02 -57.28
CA ALA A 8 17.16 5.62 -56.49
C ALA A 8 17.20 5.07 -55.05
N ALA A 9 17.54 5.95 -54.10
CA ALA A 9 17.34 5.72 -52.68
C ALA A 9 15.89 6.11 -52.32
N VAL A 10 15.08 5.13 -51.90
CA VAL A 10 13.71 5.37 -51.42
C VAL A 10 13.75 5.61 -49.91
N SER A 11 13.51 6.86 -49.52
CA SER A 11 13.31 7.25 -48.12
C SER A 11 11.87 6.94 -47.69
N LEU A 12 11.69 5.94 -46.84
CA LEU A 12 10.42 5.69 -46.15
C LEU A 12 10.33 6.59 -44.91
N LEU A 13 9.53 7.65 -45.02
CA LEU A 13 9.08 8.46 -43.89
C LEU A 13 8.24 7.61 -42.94
N SER A 14 8.75 7.36 -41.73
CA SER A 14 7.95 6.81 -40.63
C SER A 14 7.36 7.96 -39.83
N ALA A 15 6.05 8.16 -39.95
CA ALA A 15 5.28 9.09 -39.13
C ALA A 15 5.15 8.53 -37.70
N ALA A 16 5.98 9.01 -36.77
CA ALA A 16 5.81 8.75 -35.35
C ALA A 16 4.68 9.65 -34.82
N THR A 17 3.48 9.08 -34.68
CA THR A 17 2.41 9.67 -33.88
C THR A 17 2.81 9.59 -32.41
N LEU A 18 3.23 10.72 -31.85
CA LEU A 18 3.48 10.87 -30.42
C LEU A 18 2.15 10.74 -29.68
N TYR A 19 1.90 9.56 -29.12
CA TYR A 19 0.95 9.39 -28.03
C TYR A 19 1.45 10.21 -26.84
N ALA A 20 0.87 11.39 -26.63
CA ALA A 20 1.04 12.12 -25.39
C ALA A 20 0.32 11.33 -24.28
N PRO A 21 1.01 10.87 -23.22
CA PRO A 21 0.32 10.38 -22.05
C PRO A 21 -0.46 11.56 -21.46
N SER A 22 -1.76 11.39 -21.31
CA SER A 22 -2.65 12.34 -20.63
C SER A 22 -2.15 12.50 -19.20
N ALA A 23 -1.37 13.55 -18.96
CA ALA A 23 -1.01 14.00 -17.62
C ALA A 23 -2.30 14.42 -16.92
N HIS A 24 -2.93 13.47 -16.22
CA HIS A 24 -3.93 13.79 -15.21
C HIS A 24 -3.19 14.56 -14.12
N ALA A 25 -3.20 15.88 -14.24
CA ALA A 25 -2.81 16.77 -13.16
C ALA A 25 -3.73 16.45 -11.98
N ALA A 26 -3.17 15.78 -10.98
CA ALA A 26 -3.86 15.55 -9.73
C ALA A 26 -4.26 16.92 -9.16
N PRO A 27 -5.54 17.17 -8.87
CA PRO A 27 -5.93 18.39 -8.18
C PRO A 27 -5.17 18.44 -6.86
N ALA A 28 -4.57 19.60 -6.58
CA ALA A 28 -3.87 19.87 -5.34
C ALA A 28 -4.88 19.77 -4.19
N ALA A 29 -4.85 18.64 -3.47
CA ALA A 29 -5.65 18.40 -2.28
C ALA A 29 -5.27 19.44 -1.22
N THR A 30 -6.15 20.42 -1.00
CA THR A 30 -6.07 21.38 0.09
C THR A 30 -6.65 20.73 1.35
N GLY A 31 -5.75 20.11 2.11
CA GLY A 31 -6.05 19.49 3.40
C GLY A 31 -5.09 18.34 3.66
N THR A 32 -4.09 18.56 4.52
CA THR A 32 -3.12 17.55 5.04
C THR A 32 -2.86 16.39 4.09
N GLY A 33 -1.92 16.61 3.16
CA GLY A 33 -1.53 15.63 2.14
C GLY A 33 -1.20 14.26 2.72
N CYS A 34 -1.01 13.29 1.83
CA CYS A 34 -0.78 11.91 2.24
C CYS A 34 0.40 11.80 3.23
N PRO A 35 0.21 11.11 4.38
CA PRO A 35 1.23 11.05 5.40
C PRO A 35 2.42 10.26 4.86
N THR A 36 3.50 10.99 4.60
CA THR A 36 4.68 10.49 3.91
C THR A 36 5.82 10.32 4.92
N PRO A 37 6.36 9.10 5.10
CA PRO A 37 7.58 8.87 5.86
C PRO A 37 8.76 9.66 5.28
N SER A 38 9.70 10.08 6.13
CA SER A 38 10.87 10.80 5.64
C SER A 38 11.79 9.89 4.83
N LYS A 39 12.52 10.46 3.86
CA LYS A 39 13.49 9.71 3.02
C LYS A 39 14.52 8.95 3.86
N ALA A 40 14.96 9.53 4.98
CA ALA A 40 15.91 8.90 5.91
C ALA A 40 15.36 7.61 6.51
N GLU A 41 14.05 7.51 6.73
CA GLU A 41 13.41 6.36 7.34
C GLU A 41 13.15 5.24 6.37
N ILE A 42 12.74 5.61 5.15
CA ILE A 42 12.66 4.66 4.03
C ILE A 42 14.04 4.06 3.81
N LYS A 43 15.10 4.89 3.77
CA LYS A 43 16.48 4.43 3.62
C LYS A 43 16.92 3.54 4.78
N ARG A 44 16.70 3.97 6.03
CA ARG A 44 17.04 3.16 7.22
C ARG A 44 16.38 1.78 7.17
N SER A 45 15.08 1.72 6.89
CA SER A 45 14.35 0.45 6.85
C SER A 45 14.77 -0.45 5.68
N TYR A 46 15.20 0.14 4.56
CA TYR A 46 15.76 -0.60 3.44
C TYR A 46 17.14 -1.19 3.77
N ASP A 47 18.01 -0.37 4.37
CA ASP A 47 19.38 -0.76 4.71
C ASP A 47 19.44 -1.80 5.85
N SER A 48 18.50 -1.75 6.81
CA SER A 48 18.55 -2.58 8.01
C SER A 48 18.18 -4.05 7.80
N LYS A 49 17.54 -4.42 6.67
CA LYS A 49 17.08 -5.78 6.29
C LYS A 49 16.11 -6.48 7.25
N SER A 50 16.10 -6.13 8.54
CA SER A 50 15.11 -6.47 9.57
C SER A 50 15.12 -5.33 10.60
N ASP A 51 14.17 -4.39 10.52
CA ASP A 51 14.16 -3.21 11.39
C ASP A 51 13.58 -3.61 12.76
N LYS A 52 14.36 -3.48 13.83
CA LYS A 52 13.77 -3.25 15.17
C LYS A 52 13.62 -1.73 15.24
N PRO A 53 12.42 -1.16 15.07
CA PRO A 53 12.29 0.28 14.94
C PRO A 53 12.85 0.97 16.18
N ALA A 54 13.64 2.03 15.99
CA ALA A 54 14.30 2.76 17.08
C ALA A 54 13.34 3.32 18.15
N LYS A 55 12.03 3.35 17.87
CA LYS A 55 10.96 3.83 18.75
C LYS A 55 10.14 2.71 19.42
N GLY A 56 10.53 1.45 19.25
CA GLY A 56 9.67 0.31 19.59
C GLY A 56 8.81 -0.11 18.39
N ALA A 57 8.25 -1.32 18.44
CA ALA A 57 7.45 -1.85 17.33
C ALA A 57 6.22 -0.98 17.04
N ASP A 58 5.67 -0.27 18.02
CA ASP A 58 4.42 0.49 18.01
C ASP A 58 4.40 1.78 17.18
N ALA A 59 5.57 2.32 16.79
CA ALA A 59 5.63 3.59 16.06
C ALA A 59 6.71 3.64 14.96
N LEU A 60 6.30 3.36 13.73
CA LEU A 60 7.06 3.69 12.52
C LEU A 60 6.56 5.05 11.98
N ARG A 61 7.42 6.07 11.75
CA ARG A 61 6.90 7.41 11.38
C ARG A 61 6.03 7.33 10.11
N GLY A 62 4.91 8.06 10.15
CA GLY A 62 3.86 8.06 9.14
C GLY A 62 2.61 7.27 9.56
N VAL A 63 2.74 6.31 10.49
CA VAL A 63 1.62 5.57 11.10
C VAL A 63 1.90 5.29 12.57
N HIS A 64 0.97 5.63 13.45
CA HIS A 64 1.00 5.17 14.84
C HIS A 64 0.04 3.99 15.00
N VAL A 65 0.56 2.81 15.33
CA VAL A 65 -0.27 1.63 15.61
C VAL A 65 -0.37 1.48 17.12
N GLY A 66 -1.40 2.09 17.72
CA GLY A 66 -1.59 2.14 19.17
C GLY A 66 -1.83 0.80 19.87
N TYR A 67 -1.86 -0.31 19.12
CA TYR A 67 -1.86 -1.66 19.66
C TYR A 67 -1.10 -2.61 18.74
N ILE A 68 0.02 -3.14 19.24
CA ILE A 68 0.75 -4.24 18.63
C ILE A 68 0.77 -5.42 19.61
N PRO A 69 0.25 -6.59 19.22
CA PRO A 69 0.23 -7.78 20.06
C PRO A 69 1.63 -8.18 20.55
N LYS A 70 1.72 -8.67 21.79
CA LYS A 70 2.98 -9.13 22.38
C LYS A 70 3.62 -10.20 21.50
N GLY A 71 4.90 -10.01 21.15
CA GLY A 71 5.69 -10.93 20.32
C GLY A 71 5.96 -10.42 18.90
N PHE A 72 5.22 -9.41 18.42
CA PHE A 72 5.52 -8.74 17.17
C PHE A 72 6.69 -7.77 17.38
N THR A 73 7.89 -8.25 17.11
CA THR A 73 9.16 -7.61 17.51
C THR A 73 9.95 -7.04 16.34
N HIS A 74 9.66 -7.50 15.12
CA HIS A 74 10.28 -6.99 13.90
C HIS A 74 9.30 -6.08 13.18
N GLY A 75 9.79 -4.94 12.69
CA GLY A 75 9.06 -3.97 11.90
C GLY A 75 9.75 -3.77 10.55
N GLN A 76 9.01 -3.46 9.48
CA GLN A 76 9.61 -2.98 8.24
C GLN A 76 8.72 -1.92 7.59
N LEU A 77 9.33 -0.83 7.13
CA LEU A 77 8.73 0.13 6.23
C LEU A 77 9.14 -0.16 4.79
N VAL A 78 8.15 -0.34 3.92
CA VAL A 78 8.33 -0.49 2.48
C VAL A 78 7.60 0.65 1.79
N ALA A 79 8.28 1.36 0.89
CA ALA A 79 7.67 2.38 0.05
C ALA A 79 7.59 1.87 -1.39
N GLN A 80 6.40 1.90 -1.99
CA GLN A 80 6.18 1.52 -3.37
C GLN A 80 5.42 2.61 -4.11
N LYS A 81 5.64 2.69 -5.43
CA LYS A 81 4.88 3.55 -6.34
C LYS A 81 4.45 2.74 -7.55
N HIS A 82 3.18 2.85 -7.90
CA HIS A 82 2.60 2.20 -9.08
C HIS A 82 1.32 2.94 -9.46
N ASP A 83 1.03 3.07 -10.75
CA ASP A 83 -0.25 3.57 -11.28
C ASP A 83 -0.80 4.85 -10.63
N GLY A 84 0.05 5.87 -10.44
CA GLY A 84 -0.34 7.14 -9.83
C GLY A 84 -0.63 7.08 -8.33
N VAL A 85 -0.32 5.95 -7.69
CA VAL A 85 -0.48 5.68 -6.27
C VAL A 85 0.88 5.55 -5.60
N THR A 86 0.97 6.01 -4.35
CA THR A 86 2.13 5.75 -3.48
C THR A 86 1.66 4.95 -2.26
N GLU A 87 2.33 3.83 -1.99
CA GLU A 87 2.04 2.96 -0.85
C GLU A 87 3.20 3.02 0.15
N TYR A 88 2.84 3.12 1.43
CA TYR A 88 3.75 2.91 2.56
C TYR A 88 3.24 1.71 3.37
N GLY A 89 3.96 0.60 3.27
CA GLY A 89 3.67 -0.64 3.98
C GLY A 89 4.48 -0.75 5.26
N TYR A 90 3.80 -1.04 6.36
CA TYR A 90 4.34 -1.24 7.69
C TYR A 90 4.04 -2.67 8.11
N GLN A 91 5.08 -3.51 8.16
CA GLN A 91 4.96 -4.93 8.42
C GLN A 91 5.50 -5.25 9.79
N TRP A 92 4.79 -6.07 10.55
CA TRP A 92 5.27 -6.65 11.78
C TRP A 92 5.15 -8.15 11.75
N THR A 93 6.17 -8.83 12.30
CA THR A 93 6.21 -10.28 12.42
C THR A 93 6.60 -10.71 13.83
N ASP A 94 6.11 -11.88 14.24
CA ASP A 94 6.45 -12.54 15.50
C ASP A 94 7.39 -13.72 15.21
N ASP A 95 8.58 -13.70 15.81
CA ASP A 95 9.64 -14.68 15.62
C ASP A 95 9.68 -15.78 16.70
N ARG A 96 8.73 -15.79 17.65
CA ARG A 96 8.62 -16.87 18.64
C ARG A 96 8.31 -18.19 17.95
N GLY A 97 9.30 -19.08 17.98
CA GLY A 97 9.39 -20.25 17.13
C GLY A 97 8.54 -21.43 17.58
N ASP A 98 7.59 -21.81 16.70
CA ASP A 98 6.82 -23.07 16.67
C ASP A 98 5.57 -23.00 15.77
N THR A 99 5.29 -21.86 15.13
CA THR A 99 4.17 -21.71 14.17
C THR A 99 4.68 -21.14 12.84
N ASP A 100 4.17 -21.66 11.72
CA ASP A 100 4.41 -21.14 10.35
C ASP A 100 4.38 -19.60 10.35
N LEU A 101 5.49 -18.96 9.98
CA LEU A 101 5.67 -17.50 9.91
C LEU A 101 4.55 -16.82 9.12
N LYS A 102 3.94 -17.55 8.17
CA LYS A 102 2.77 -17.13 7.39
C LYS A 102 1.50 -16.93 8.21
N ARG A 103 1.50 -17.20 9.52
CA ARG A 103 0.33 -17.04 10.39
C ARG A 103 0.44 -15.84 11.32
N ARG A 104 1.65 -15.35 11.63
CA ARG A 104 1.86 -14.27 12.62
C ARG A 104 2.46 -13.03 11.97
N PHE A 105 1.65 -12.40 11.15
CA PHE A 105 1.99 -11.16 10.48
C PHE A 105 0.88 -10.13 10.68
N LEU A 106 1.29 -8.88 10.82
CA LEU A 106 0.45 -7.71 10.78
C LEU A 106 1.01 -6.80 9.70
N TRP A 107 0.19 -6.42 8.74
CA TRP A 107 0.60 -5.49 7.72
C TRP A 107 -0.39 -4.34 7.66
N VAL A 108 0.05 -3.14 8.03
CA VAL A 108 -0.70 -1.90 7.85
C VAL A 108 -0.13 -1.19 6.63
N ARG A 109 -0.98 -0.69 5.74
CA ARG A 109 -0.57 0.11 4.58
C ARG A 109 -1.30 1.43 4.59
N VAL A 110 -0.57 2.50 4.33
CA VAL A 110 -1.13 3.80 3.96
C VAL A 110 -0.95 3.95 2.46
N VAL A 111 -2.04 4.21 1.76
CA VAL A 111 -2.06 4.35 0.32
C VAL A 111 -2.52 5.76 -0.03
N CYS A 112 -1.60 6.51 -0.64
CA CYS A 112 -1.82 7.83 -1.20
C CYS A 112 -2.46 7.67 -2.58
N TRP A 113 -3.78 7.81 -2.66
CA TRP A 113 -4.53 7.64 -3.89
C TRP A 113 -5.55 8.75 -4.04
N PRO A 114 -5.29 9.78 -4.87
CA PRO A 114 -6.18 10.93 -5.04
C PRO A 114 -7.62 10.58 -5.43
N GLY A 115 -7.83 9.42 -6.05
CA GLY A 115 -9.16 8.94 -6.43
C GLY A 115 -9.98 8.33 -5.29
N ALA A 116 -9.40 8.16 -4.09
CA ALA A 116 -10.09 7.57 -2.94
C ALA A 116 -10.99 8.61 -2.24
N ARG A 117 -12.31 8.49 -2.38
CA ARG A 117 -13.27 9.38 -1.71
C ARG A 117 -14.15 8.64 -0.73
N ASP A 118 -14.55 7.44 -1.08
CA ASP A 118 -15.46 6.65 -0.27
C ASP A 118 -15.06 5.17 -0.19
N LEU A 119 -15.80 4.42 0.61
CA LEU A 119 -15.54 3.01 0.83
C LEU A 119 -15.67 2.18 -0.45
N ALA A 120 -16.54 2.56 -1.39
CA ALA A 120 -16.75 1.82 -2.63
C ALA A 120 -15.52 1.91 -3.55
N ASP A 121 -14.77 3.01 -3.49
CA ASP A 121 -13.53 3.18 -4.27
C ASP A 121 -12.47 2.14 -3.92
N LEU A 122 -12.46 1.59 -2.70
CA LEU A 122 -11.48 0.57 -2.29
C LEU A 122 -11.53 -0.70 -3.16
N LYS A 123 -12.66 -0.98 -3.81
CA LYS A 123 -12.77 -2.10 -4.76
C LYS A 123 -11.97 -1.88 -6.05
N LYS A 124 -11.63 -0.62 -6.34
CA LYS A 124 -10.86 -0.18 -7.52
C LYS A 124 -9.42 0.20 -7.17
N LEU A 125 -9.02 0.04 -5.90
CA LEU A 125 -7.68 0.38 -5.43
C LEU A 125 -6.64 -0.39 -6.25
N PRO A 126 -5.73 0.28 -6.98
CA PRO A 126 -4.82 -0.37 -7.93
C PRO A 126 -3.58 -0.94 -7.22
N VAL A 127 -3.76 -1.64 -6.09
CA VAL A 127 -2.68 -2.30 -5.33
C VAL A 127 -2.78 -3.81 -5.48
N THR A 128 -1.66 -4.46 -5.82
CA THR A 128 -1.60 -5.91 -6.10
C THR A 128 -1.97 -6.77 -4.88
N LEU A 129 -1.78 -6.25 -3.67
CA LEU A 129 -1.87 -7.02 -2.42
C LEU A 129 -3.18 -6.82 -1.66
N GLY A 130 -4.19 -6.22 -2.29
CA GLY A 130 -5.42 -5.89 -1.57
C GLY A 130 -6.53 -5.20 -2.36
N THR A 131 -6.92 -5.71 -3.53
CA THR A 131 -8.18 -5.29 -4.16
C THR A 131 -9.36 -5.98 -3.47
N PHE A 132 -10.39 -5.23 -3.08
CA PHE A 132 -11.62 -5.80 -2.50
C PHE A 132 -12.58 -6.27 -3.61
N THR A 133 -12.23 -7.36 -4.30
CA THR A 133 -13.13 -8.03 -5.26
C THR A 133 -13.91 -9.16 -4.58
N GLY A 134 -15.10 -9.49 -5.08
CA GLY A 134 -15.92 -10.61 -4.57
C GLY A 134 -16.59 -10.35 -3.21
N GLY A 135 -16.68 -11.39 -2.36
CA GLY A 135 -17.43 -11.48 -1.09
C GLY A 135 -16.96 -10.58 0.06
N ALA A 136 -16.47 -9.38 -0.24
CA ALA A 136 -16.13 -8.37 0.75
C ALA A 136 -17.40 -7.80 1.42
N LYS A 137 -17.32 -7.55 2.72
CA LYS A 137 -18.43 -7.07 3.55
C LYS A 137 -18.08 -5.73 4.18
N THR A 138 -19.08 -4.89 4.38
CA THR A 138 -18.94 -3.64 5.11
C THR A 138 -19.23 -3.87 6.59
N LYS A 139 -18.35 -3.41 7.50
CA LYS A 139 -18.52 -3.55 8.96
C LYS A 139 -17.90 -2.36 9.69
N LYS A 140 -18.43 -2.01 10.87
CA LYS A 140 -17.76 -1.07 11.78
C LYS A 140 -16.72 -1.81 12.61
N ILE A 141 -15.45 -1.42 12.53
CA ILE A 141 -14.32 -2.01 13.26
C ILE A 141 -13.45 -0.89 13.80
N GLY A 142 -13.12 -0.92 15.09
CA GLY A 142 -12.24 0.08 15.70
C GLY A 142 -12.75 1.53 15.60
N GLY A 143 -14.06 1.74 15.43
CA GLY A 143 -14.65 3.06 15.19
C GLY A 143 -14.78 3.45 13.72
N HIS A 144 -14.07 2.77 12.81
CA HIS A 144 -14.07 3.06 11.37
C HIS A 144 -15.10 2.22 10.62
N GLN A 145 -15.66 2.79 9.55
CA GLN A 145 -16.43 2.04 8.57
C GLN A 145 -15.46 1.37 7.60
N VAL A 146 -15.32 0.06 7.68
CA VAL A 146 -14.32 -0.69 6.89
C VAL A 146 -14.97 -1.66 5.91
N LEU A 147 -14.29 -1.89 4.79
CA LEU A 147 -14.49 -3.03 3.90
C LEU A 147 -13.60 -4.15 4.41
N THR A 148 -14.15 -5.35 4.55
CA THR A 148 -13.42 -6.51 5.04
C THR A 148 -13.62 -7.73 4.14
N LYS A 149 -12.57 -8.53 3.95
CA LYS A 149 -12.63 -9.81 3.27
C LYS A 149 -11.73 -10.83 3.97
N LEU A 150 -11.99 -12.11 3.75
CA LEU A 150 -11.05 -13.15 4.16
C LEU A 150 -9.72 -12.94 3.43
N GLY A 151 -8.62 -13.14 4.13
CA GLY A 151 -7.32 -13.28 3.50
C GLY A 151 -7.02 -14.77 3.39
N ASP A 152 -6.96 -15.26 2.15
CA ASP A 152 -6.73 -16.66 1.80
C ASP A 152 -5.72 -16.82 0.64
N GLY A 153 -5.02 -15.73 0.29
CA GLY A 153 -4.05 -15.66 -0.80
C GLY A 153 -2.58 -15.71 -0.37
N ALA A 154 -1.68 -15.13 -1.18
CA ALA A 154 -0.22 -15.17 -1.00
C ALA A 154 0.30 -14.68 0.37
N LEU A 155 -0.50 -13.91 1.11
CA LEU A 155 -0.17 -13.42 2.44
C LEU A 155 -0.57 -14.38 3.56
N GLY A 156 -1.26 -15.48 3.27
CA GLY A 156 -1.70 -16.47 4.26
C GLY A 156 -3.09 -16.21 4.83
N ALA A 157 -3.55 -17.15 5.67
CA ALA A 157 -4.87 -17.13 6.29
C ALA A 157 -5.01 -15.95 7.27
N GLY A 158 -6.09 -15.17 7.15
CA GLY A 158 -6.31 -14.02 8.02
C GLY A 158 -7.53 -13.18 7.66
N ARG A 159 -7.48 -11.90 8.03
CA ARG A 159 -8.53 -10.92 7.73
C ARG A 159 -7.92 -9.66 7.15
N PHE A 160 -8.45 -9.26 6.01
CA PHE A 160 -8.17 -7.97 5.42
C PHE A 160 -9.26 -6.97 5.80
N ALA A 161 -8.86 -5.75 6.15
CA ALA A 161 -9.74 -4.62 6.42
C ALA A 161 -9.17 -3.37 5.75
N GLY A 162 -10.02 -2.48 5.26
CA GLY A 162 -9.57 -1.22 4.67
C GLY A 162 -10.66 -0.17 4.70
N TRP A 163 -10.25 1.08 4.79
CA TRP A 163 -11.13 2.25 4.82
C TRP A 163 -10.44 3.45 4.19
N VAL A 164 -11.25 4.41 3.75
CA VAL A 164 -10.77 5.75 3.42
C VAL A 164 -10.69 6.52 4.73
N GLU A 165 -9.48 6.91 5.14
CA GLU A 165 -9.26 7.69 6.36
C GLU A 165 -9.66 9.15 6.13
N ARG A 166 -9.28 9.69 4.98
CA ARG A 166 -9.66 10.99 4.45
C ARG A 166 -9.53 10.95 2.92
N GLU A 167 -10.13 11.90 2.22
CA GLU A 167 -10.01 11.96 0.75
C GLU A 167 -8.53 11.91 0.34
N GLY A 168 -8.22 11.01 -0.59
CA GLY A 168 -6.85 10.81 -1.06
C GLY A 168 -6.00 9.83 -0.23
N VAL A 169 -6.48 9.37 0.94
CA VAL A 169 -5.70 8.53 1.87
C VAL A 169 -6.51 7.30 2.31
N VAL A 170 -6.03 6.13 1.92
CA VAL A 170 -6.59 4.83 2.29
C VAL A 170 -5.68 4.16 3.31
N VAL A 171 -6.29 3.53 4.31
CA VAL A 171 -5.57 2.61 5.19
C VAL A 171 -6.07 1.20 4.94
N THR A 172 -5.14 0.25 4.83
CA THR A 172 -5.48 -1.18 4.79
C THR A 172 -4.70 -1.94 5.85
N VAL A 173 -5.34 -2.94 6.44
CA VAL A 173 -4.78 -3.81 7.46
C VAL A 173 -4.99 -5.25 7.02
N MET A 174 -3.90 -6.00 6.90
CA MET A 174 -3.92 -7.44 6.79
C MET A 174 -3.41 -8.02 8.11
N ALA A 175 -4.30 -8.71 8.82
CA ALA A 175 -4.00 -9.37 10.08
C ALA A 175 -4.02 -10.88 9.87
N GLY A 176 -2.93 -11.57 10.17
CA GLY A 176 -2.87 -13.02 10.18
C GLY A 176 -3.89 -13.64 11.17
N GLN A 177 -4.24 -14.90 10.97
CA GLN A 177 -5.30 -15.60 11.73
C GLN A 177 -5.28 -15.36 13.27
N PRO A 178 -4.14 -15.45 13.98
CA PRO A 178 -4.09 -15.23 15.43
C PRO A 178 -4.47 -13.81 15.86
N LEU A 179 -4.36 -12.83 14.96
CA LEU A 179 -4.67 -11.43 15.22
C LEU A 179 -6.10 -11.03 14.87
N VAL A 180 -6.87 -11.92 14.25
CA VAL A 180 -8.24 -11.60 13.81
C VAL A 180 -9.13 -11.21 14.99
N GLY A 181 -8.94 -11.82 16.17
CA GLY A 181 -9.67 -11.46 17.39
C GLY A 181 -9.36 -10.05 17.90
N ASP A 182 -8.16 -9.56 17.61
CA ASP A 182 -7.68 -8.24 18.03
C ASP A 182 -7.88 -7.15 16.97
N LEU A 183 -8.41 -7.49 15.79
CA LEU A 183 -8.51 -6.57 14.65
C LEU A 183 -9.21 -5.25 15.01
N GLY A 184 -10.21 -5.29 15.90
CA GLY A 184 -10.88 -4.09 16.39
C GLY A 184 -9.96 -3.12 17.15
N ARG A 185 -9.06 -3.66 17.99
CA ARG A 185 -8.09 -2.88 18.76
C ARG A 185 -6.97 -2.34 17.87
N ILE A 186 -6.49 -3.16 16.93
CA ILE A 186 -5.48 -2.77 15.95
C ILE A 186 -6.01 -1.60 15.11
N VAL A 187 -7.17 -1.77 14.47
CA VAL A 187 -7.77 -0.73 13.61
C VAL A 187 -8.05 0.55 14.40
N GLY A 188 -8.68 0.46 15.57
CA GLY A 188 -8.99 1.65 16.38
C GLY A 188 -7.76 2.32 17.02
N GLY A 189 -6.62 1.64 17.04
CA GLY A 189 -5.35 2.19 17.50
C GLY A 189 -4.56 2.91 16.41
N ILE A 190 -4.94 2.75 15.13
CA ILE A 190 -4.21 3.36 14.01
C ILE A 190 -4.54 4.86 13.95
N LYS A 191 -3.48 5.67 13.95
CA LYS A 191 -3.57 7.12 13.77
C LYS A 191 -2.58 7.57 12.70
N LEU A 192 -3.06 8.41 11.79
CA LEU A 192 -2.23 9.11 10.82
C LEU A 192 -1.96 10.55 11.31
N PRO A 193 -0.79 11.13 11.02
CA PRO A 193 -0.52 12.54 11.28
C PRO A 193 -1.32 13.47 10.34
#